data_AF-A0AAG5D3R8-F1
#
_entry.id   AF-A0AAG5D3R8-F1
#
_cell.length_a   1.000
_cell.length_b   1.000
_cell.length_c   1.000
_cell.angle_alpha   90.00
_cell.angle_beta   90.00
_cell.angle_gamma   90.00
#
_symmetry.space_group_name_H-M   'P 1'
#
loop_
_entity.id
_entity.type
_entity.pdbx_description
1 polymer ?
#
loop_
_entity_poly.entity_id
_entity_poly.type
_entity_poly.pdbx_seq_one_letter_code
_entity_poly.pdbx_strand_id
1 'polypeptide(L)'
;MMSARVLIVFATVVTLAGMSAAQQEIAELPEVKGYKLHCIESSGITEGSAKKLAAGEAIKDPDQATKCFVQCFFQKLRLVDENGVVLRDKLETFLTKLMDADKAKDYVKQCDIRRTNPCDTAYAVYDCYLGKKAKLF
;
A
#
# COMPACT_ATOMS: atom_id res chain seq x y z
N MET A 1 -44.81 -14.71 29.41
CA MET A 1 -44.06 -15.44 28.35
C MET A 1 -44.17 -14.59 27.08
N MET A 2 -43.55 -13.40 27.07
CA MET A 2 -42.22 -13.07 26.53
C MET A 2 -42.08 -13.34 25.01
N SER A 3 -42.85 -12.61 24.20
CA SER A 3 -42.56 -12.44 22.77
C SER A 3 -41.36 -11.49 22.65
N ALA A 4 -40.19 -12.06 22.35
CA ALA A 4 -38.93 -11.34 22.26
C ALA A 4 -39.01 -10.27 21.16
N ARG A 5 -38.90 -9.00 21.59
CA ARG A 5 -38.60 -7.86 20.75
C ARG A 5 -37.20 -8.07 20.18
N VAL A 6 -37.10 -8.48 18.92
CA VAL A 6 -35.81 -8.49 18.22
C VAL A 6 -35.39 -7.04 18.05
N LEU A 7 -34.46 -6.66 18.91
CA LEU A 7 -33.83 -5.36 18.96
C LEU A 7 -33.13 -5.10 17.62
N ILE A 8 -33.39 -3.91 17.10
CA ILE A 8 -32.70 -3.26 16.00
C ILE A 8 -31.20 -3.29 16.33
N VAL A 9 -30.46 -4.24 15.75
CA VAL A 9 -29.02 -4.06 15.60
C VAL A 9 -28.88 -3.21 14.35
N PHE A 10 -28.77 -1.90 14.57
CA PHE A 10 -28.13 -1.00 13.61
C PHE A 10 -26.77 -1.62 13.31
N ALA A 11 -26.69 -2.39 12.24
CA ALA A 11 -25.44 -2.64 11.56
C ALA A 11 -25.00 -1.26 11.06
N THR A 12 -24.29 -0.54 11.92
CA THR A 12 -23.36 0.50 11.48
C THR A 12 -22.37 -0.22 10.59
N VAL A 13 -22.74 -0.35 9.31
CA VAL A 13 -21.80 -0.60 8.23
C VAL A 13 -20.90 0.61 8.27
N VAL A 14 -19.87 0.54 9.11
CA VAL A 14 -18.72 1.41 9.02
C VAL A 14 -18.22 1.17 7.60
N THR A 15 -18.46 2.15 6.74
CA THR A 15 -18.00 2.20 5.36
C THR A 15 -16.48 2.32 5.39
N LEU A 16 -15.80 1.23 5.75
CA LEU A 16 -14.39 1.00 5.45
C LEU A 16 -14.32 0.87 3.93
N ALA A 17 -14.14 2.01 3.27
CA ALA A 17 -14.00 2.09 1.83
C ALA A 17 -12.81 1.22 1.37
N GLY A 18 -13.14 0.05 0.83
CA GLY A 18 -12.37 -0.65 -0.20
C GLY A 18 -11.00 -1.19 0.22
N MET A 19 -10.95 -2.09 1.19
CA MET A 19 -9.86 -3.09 1.28
C MET A 19 -10.49 -4.48 1.19
N SER A 20 -9.98 -5.31 0.27
CA SER A 20 -10.45 -6.70 0.16
C SER A 20 -9.96 -7.50 1.37
N ALA A 21 -10.65 -8.59 1.71
CA ALA A 21 -10.22 -9.50 2.79
C ALA A 21 -8.77 -9.98 2.59
N ALA A 22 -8.36 -10.20 1.34
CA ALA A 22 -6.99 -10.58 0.98
C ALA A 22 -5.96 -9.49 1.32
N GLN A 23 -6.29 -8.20 1.16
CA GLN A 23 -5.39 -7.10 1.54
C GLN A 23 -5.17 -7.07 3.06
N GLN A 24 -6.24 -7.27 3.83
CA GLN A 24 -6.19 -7.23 5.28
C GLN A 24 -5.34 -8.40 5.83
N GLU A 25 -5.50 -9.59 5.27
CA GLU A 25 -4.71 -10.76 5.67
C GLU A 25 -3.20 -10.55 5.45
N ILE A 26 -2.81 -10.02 4.29
CA ILE A 26 -1.40 -9.76 3.96
C ILE A 26 -0.80 -8.66 4.85
N ALA A 27 -1.55 -7.59 5.10
CA ALA A 27 -1.10 -6.49 5.95
C ALA A 27 -0.90 -6.89 7.42
N GLU A 28 -1.64 -7.92 7.87
CA GLU A 28 -1.57 -8.43 9.23
C GLU A 28 -0.41 -9.41 9.46
N LEU A 29 0.24 -9.91 8.39
CA LEU A 29 1.37 -10.83 8.48
C LEU A 29 2.52 -10.22 9.33
N PRO A 30 3.07 -10.96 10.32
CA PRO A 30 4.11 -10.47 11.20
C PRO A 30 5.33 -9.89 10.47
N GLU A 31 5.72 -10.49 9.34
CA GLU A 31 6.85 -10.02 8.53
C GLU A 31 6.55 -8.65 7.91
N VAL A 32 5.32 -8.45 7.39
CA VAL A 32 4.89 -7.19 6.78
C VAL A 32 4.84 -6.07 7.82
N LYS A 33 4.34 -6.38 9.03
CA LYS A 33 4.39 -5.44 10.17
C LYS A 33 5.83 -5.09 10.55
N GLY A 34 6.71 -6.10 10.65
CA GLY A 34 8.13 -5.90 10.92
C GLY A 34 8.82 -5.01 9.88
N TYR A 35 8.50 -5.19 8.60
CA TYR A 35 9.01 -4.34 7.52
C TYR A 35 8.54 -2.89 7.66
N LYS A 36 7.27 -2.65 7.96
CA LYS A 36 6.74 -1.29 8.17
C LYS A 36 7.47 -0.60 9.32
N LEU A 37 7.62 -1.27 10.47
CA LEU A 37 8.31 -0.70 11.64
C LEU A 37 9.76 -0.32 11.35
N HIS A 38 10.50 -1.23 10.71
CA HIS A 38 11.88 -0.96 10.31
C HIS A 38 11.99 0.21 9.32
N CYS A 39 11.06 0.31 8.37
CA CYS A 39 11.06 1.40 7.41
C CYS A 39 10.66 2.75 8.03
N ILE A 40 9.79 2.76 9.05
CA ILE A 40 9.49 3.97 9.82
C ILE A 40 10.77 4.49 10.51
N GLU A 41 11.50 3.59 11.18
CA GLU A 41 12.72 3.93 11.90
C GLU A 41 13.83 4.42 10.94
N SER A 42 14.07 3.68 9.86
CA SER A 42 15.17 4.00 8.93
C SER A 42 14.94 5.23 8.07
N SER A 43 13.68 5.53 7.71
CA SER A 43 13.39 6.68 6.85
C SER A 43 13.15 7.99 7.60
N GLY A 44 12.80 7.91 8.90
CA GLY A 44 12.39 9.07 9.69
C GLY A 44 11.05 9.67 9.26
N ILE A 45 10.18 8.89 8.63
CA ILE A 45 8.83 9.35 8.23
C ILE A 45 8.04 9.82 9.47
N THR A 46 7.27 10.90 9.31
CA THR A 46 6.37 11.36 10.36
C THR A 46 5.17 10.43 10.52
N GLU A 47 4.61 10.35 11.73
CA GLU A 47 3.39 9.58 11.99
C GLU A 47 2.23 10.04 11.09
N GLY A 48 2.12 11.34 10.83
CA GLY A 48 1.09 11.91 9.95
C GLY A 48 1.19 11.41 8.52
N SER A 49 2.39 11.44 7.93
CA SER A 49 2.62 10.89 6.58
C SER A 49 2.40 9.38 6.54
N ALA A 50 2.87 8.64 7.55
CA ALA A 50 2.68 7.19 7.62
C ALA A 50 1.19 6.79 7.67
N LYS A 51 0.37 7.51 8.45
CA LYS A 51 -1.09 7.31 8.51
C LYS A 51 -1.76 7.56 7.15
N LYS A 52 -1.37 8.63 6.45
CA LYS A 52 -1.90 8.93 5.11
C LYS A 52 -1.57 7.84 4.09
N LEU A 53 -0.32 7.34 4.09
CA LEU A 53 0.07 6.23 3.23
C LEU A 53 -0.77 4.97 3.50
N ALA A 54 -0.97 4.62 4.77
CA ALA A 54 -1.80 3.48 5.18
C ALA A 54 -3.28 3.65 4.82
N ALA A 55 -3.80 4.87 4.85
CA ALA A 55 -5.17 5.17 4.43
C ALA A 55 -5.35 5.15 2.90
N GLY A 56 -4.25 5.21 2.13
CA GLY A 56 -4.30 5.46 0.69
C GLY A 56 -4.77 6.88 0.40
N GLU A 57 -4.27 7.86 1.17
CA GLU A 57 -4.52 9.28 0.94
C GLU A 57 -3.37 9.90 0.16
N ALA A 58 -3.69 10.77 -0.79
CA ALA A 58 -2.67 11.51 -1.52
C ALA A 58 -1.95 12.49 -0.58
N ILE A 59 -0.62 12.50 -0.64
CA ILE A 59 0.22 13.46 0.08
C ILE A 59 0.72 14.47 -0.95
N LYS A 60 0.28 15.73 -0.81
CA LYS A 60 0.79 16.83 -1.62
C LYS A 60 2.24 17.12 -1.21
N ASP A 61 3.12 17.23 -2.20
CA ASP A 61 4.55 17.57 -2.03
C ASP A 61 5.24 16.74 -0.91
N PRO A 62 5.27 15.40 -1.04
CA PRO A 62 5.82 14.51 -0.02
C PRO A 62 7.31 14.80 0.22
N ASP A 63 7.70 14.82 1.50
CA ASP A 63 9.10 14.97 1.89
C ASP A 63 9.94 13.73 1.54
N GLN A 64 11.27 13.88 1.61
CA GLN A 64 12.19 12.81 1.27
C GLN A 64 12.05 11.59 2.19
N ALA A 65 11.73 11.80 3.47
CA ALA A 65 11.53 10.73 4.45
C ALA A 65 10.32 9.85 4.10
N THR A 66 9.23 10.48 3.65
CA THR A 66 8.01 9.80 3.18
C THR A 66 8.29 8.99 1.92
N LYS A 67 9.02 9.57 0.96
CA LYS A 67 9.42 8.86 -0.26
C LYS A 67 10.33 7.66 0.03
N CYS A 68 11.31 7.84 0.90
CA CYS A 68 12.25 6.78 1.25
C CYS A 68 11.61 5.68 2.11
N PHE A 69 10.56 5.99 2.89
CA PHE A 69 9.73 4.96 3.52
C PHE A 69 9.11 4.02 2.47
N VAL A 70 8.53 4.58 1.39
CA VAL A 70 7.94 3.78 0.31
C VAL A 70 8.98 2.90 -0.36
N GLN A 71 10.15 3.45 -0.69
CA GLN A 71 11.27 2.67 -1.24
C GLN A 71 11.71 1.54 -0.31
N CYS A 72 11.95 1.83 0.98
CA CYS A 72 12.33 0.82 1.96
C CYS A 72 11.30 -0.31 2.03
N PHE A 73 10.01 0.04 2.12
CA PHE A 73 8.95 -0.95 2.26
C PHE A 73 8.83 -1.84 1.03
N PHE A 74 8.85 -1.25 -0.18
CA PHE A 74 8.81 -2.01 -1.42
C PHE A 74 10.04 -2.88 -1.60
N GLN A 75 11.21 -2.43 -1.14
CA GLN A 75 12.45 -3.22 -1.19
C GLN A 75 12.36 -4.42 -0.25
N LYS A 76 11.83 -4.26 0.97
CA LYS A 76 11.60 -5.38 1.91
C LYS A 76 10.60 -6.40 1.36
N LEU A 77 9.60 -5.94 0.64
CA LEU A 77 8.66 -6.80 -0.11
C LEU A 77 9.25 -7.40 -1.39
N ARG A 78 10.49 -7.05 -1.75
CA ARG A 78 11.19 -7.47 -2.99
C ARG A 78 10.41 -7.10 -4.26
N LEU A 79 9.78 -5.93 -4.26
CA LEU A 79 9.06 -5.36 -5.40
C LEU A 79 9.93 -4.36 -6.18
N VAL A 80 10.93 -3.80 -5.51
CA VAL A 80 11.98 -2.95 -6.09
C VAL A 80 13.34 -3.46 -5.62
N ASP A 81 14.38 -3.24 -6.42
CA ASP A 81 15.76 -3.50 -6.01
C ASP A 81 16.36 -2.32 -5.23
N GLU A 82 17.62 -2.47 -4.84
CA GLU A 82 18.39 -1.49 -4.06
C GLU A 82 18.58 -0.15 -4.81
N ASN A 83 18.48 -0.18 -6.14
CA ASN A 83 18.59 0.99 -7.01
C ASN A 83 17.22 1.65 -7.28
N GLY A 84 16.14 1.14 -6.69
CA GLY A 84 14.78 1.61 -6.94
C GLY A 84 14.19 1.13 -8.26
N VAL A 85 14.77 0.09 -8.87
CA VAL A 85 14.22 -0.51 -10.09
C VAL A 85 13.11 -1.48 -9.74
N VAL A 86 11.94 -1.26 -10.32
CA VAL A 86 10.78 -2.15 -10.16
C VAL A 86 11.06 -3.54 -10.73
N LEU A 87 10.86 -4.56 -9.89
CA LEU A 87 10.93 -5.97 -10.24
C LEU A 87 9.56 -6.43 -10.77
N ARG A 88 9.31 -6.20 -12.06
CA ARG A 88 7.98 -6.33 -12.70
C ARG A 88 7.27 -7.64 -12.37
N ASP A 89 7.94 -8.78 -12.54
CA ASP A 89 7.33 -10.10 -12.31
C ASP A 89 6.90 -10.30 -10.85
N LYS A 90 7.70 -9.77 -9.91
CA LYS A 90 7.39 -9.82 -8.47
C LYS A 90 6.24 -8.88 -8.13
N LEU A 91 6.21 -7.70 -8.74
CA LEU A 91 5.13 -6.75 -8.56
C LEU A 91 3.81 -7.26 -9.13
N GLU A 92 3.82 -7.87 -10.32
CA GLU A 92 2.62 -8.49 -10.91
C GLU A 92 2.09 -9.62 -10.01
N THR A 93 2.97 -10.52 -9.56
CA THR A 93 2.61 -11.62 -8.64
C THR A 93 2.09 -11.10 -7.29
N PHE A 94 2.60 -9.97 -6.81
CA PHE A 94 2.11 -9.35 -5.59
C PHE A 94 0.71 -8.75 -5.81
N LEU A 95 0.52 -8.02 -6.90
CA LEU A 95 -0.75 -7.39 -7.25
C LEU A 95 -1.84 -8.41 -7.55
N THR A 96 -1.53 -9.59 -8.10
CA THR A 96 -2.53 -10.64 -8.33
C THR A 96 -3.16 -11.18 -7.04
N LYS A 97 -2.55 -10.92 -5.88
CA LYS A 97 -3.16 -11.22 -4.56
C LYS A 97 -4.24 -10.20 -4.18
N LEU A 98 -4.26 -9.04 -4.85
CA LEU A 98 -5.07 -7.88 -4.53
C LEU A 98 -6.11 -7.58 -5.62
N MET A 99 -5.83 -7.98 -6.86
CA MET A 99 -6.66 -7.72 -8.04
C MET A 99 -6.48 -8.80 -9.11
N ASP A 100 -7.32 -8.79 -10.14
CA ASP A 100 -7.21 -9.73 -11.26
C ASP A 100 -5.90 -9.58 -12.05
N ALA A 101 -5.42 -10.68 -12.62
CA ALA A 101 -4.14 -10.74 -13.31
C ALA A 101 -4.01 -9.74 -14.48
N ASP A 102 -5.05 -9.59 -15.29
CA ASP A 102 -5.06 -8.62 -16.40
C ASP A 102 -4.90 -7.19 -15.90
N LYS A 103 -5.55 -6.86 -14.77
CA LYS A 103 -5.46 -5.55 -14.12
C LYS A 103 -4.08 -5.33 -13.49
N ALA A 104 -3.51 -6.35 -12.86
CA ALA A 104 -2.15 -6.31 -12.32
C ALA A 104 -1.13 -6.02 -13.43
N LYS A 105 -1.18 -6.76 -14.54
CA LYS A 105 -0.30 -6.59 -15.70
C LYS A 105 -0.46 -5.21 -16.34
N ASP A 106 -1.70 -4.75 -16.52
CA ASP A 106 -1.99 -3.43 -17.05
C ASP A 106 -1.42 -2.31 -16.15
N TYR A 107 -1.57 -2.43 -14.83
CA TYR A 107 -1.05 -1.42 -13.91
C TYR A 107 0.48 -1.41 -13.87
N VAL A 108 1.15 -2.58 -13.87
CA VAL A 108 2.62 -2.69 -13.97
C VAL A 108 3.15 -2.10 -15.27
N LYS A 109 2.39 -2.18 -16.36
CA LYS A 109 2.76 -1.53 -17.62
C LYS A 109 2.63 -0.01 -17.53
N GLN A 110 1.51 0.49 -16.99
CA GLN A 110 1.20 1.91 -16.97
C GLN A 110 1.95 2.71 -15.90
N CYS A 111 2.36 2.08 -14.81
CA CYS A 111 3.09 2.73 -13.70
C CYS A 111 4.60 2.47 -13.74
N ASP A 112 5.17 2.21 -14.91
CA ASP A 112 6.62 2.08 -15.11
C ASP A 112 7.31 3.44 -15.17
N ILE A 113 7.54 4.01 -14.00
CA ILE A 113 8.08 5.36 -13.85
C ILE A 113 9.50 5.25 -13.29
N ARG A 114 10.43 6.04 -13.84
CA ARG A 114 11.80 6.19 -13.34
C ARG A 114 12.15 7.64 -13.06
N ARG A 115 12.93 7.86 -12.01
CA ARG A 115 13.53 9.14 -11.58
C ARG A 115 15.00 8.92 -11.25
N THR A 116 15.75 10.01 -11.10
CA THR A 116 17.18 9.94 -10.76
C THR A 116 17.43 9.37 -9.36
N ASN A 117 16.55 9.71 -8.40
CA ASN A 117 16.64 9.21 -7.03
C ASN A 117 15.75 7.95 -6.85
N PRO A 118 16.23 6.89 -6.17
CA PRO A 118 15.45 5.68 -5.91
C PRO A 118 14.17 5.93 -5.11
N CYS A 119 14.21 6.80 -4.09
CA CYS A 119 13.02 7.16 -3.31
C CYS A 119 11.99 7.91 -4.15
N ASP A 120 12.42 8.82 -5.01
CA ASP A 120 11.54 9.51 -5.96
C ASP A 120 10.90 8.53 -6.94
N THR A 121 11.64 7.52 -7.39
CA THR A 121 11.14 6.46 -8.27
C THR A 121 10.05 5.65 -7.57
N ALA A 122 10.33 5.12 -6.38
CA ALA A 122 9.38 4.31 -5.62
C ALA A 122 8.09 5.07 -5.29
N TYR A 123 8.22 6.34 -4.88
CA TYR A 123 7.05 7.16 -4.60
C TYR A 123 6.25 7.47 -5.86
N ALA A 124 6.89 7.79 -6.98
CA ALA A 124 6.17 8.07 -8.22
C ALA A 124 5.40 6.83 -8.73
N VAL A 125 5.99 5.65 -8.58
CA VAL A 125 5.32 4.37 -8.84
C VAL A 125 4.11 4.20 -7.92
N TYR A 126 4.30 4.35 -6.60
CA TYR A 126 3.20 4.28 -5.61
C TYR A 126 2.06 5.24 -5.92
N ASP A 127 2.37 6.51 -6.23
CA ASP A 127 1.37 7.54 -6.52
C ASP A 127 0.57 7.22 -7.79
N CYS A 128 1.21 6.62 -8.80
CA CYS A 128 0.52 6.09 -9.97
C CYS A 128 -0.49 4.97 -9.60
N TYR A 129 -0.09 4.02 -8.75
CA TYR A 129 -1.00 2.98 -8.25
C TYR A 129 -2.15 3.56 -7.44
N LEU A 130 -1.87 4.57 -6.62
CA LEU A 130 -2.87 5.28 -5.83
C LEU A 130 -3.91 5.98 -6.71
N GLY A 131 -3.46 6.66 -7.78
CA GLY A 131 -4.32 7.27 -8.80
C GLY A 131 -5.24 6.25 -9.49
N LYS A 132 -4.77 5.01 -9.62
CA LYS A 132 -5.53 3.86 -10.14
C LYS A 132 -6.38 3.15 -9.08
N LYS A 133 -6.51 3.75 -7.89
CA LYS A 133 -7.26 3.23 -6.73
C LYS A 133 -6.76 1.88 -6.21
N ALA A 134 -5.47 1.56 -6.42
CA ALA A 134 -4.81 0.43 -5.79
C ALA A 134 -4.11 0.88 -4.50
N LYS A 135 -4.53 0.31 -3.37
CA LYS A 135 -3.90 0.53 -2.06
C LYS A 135 -2.78 -0.49 -1.86
N LEU A 136 -1.56 -0.02 -1.64
CA LEU A 136 -0.36 -0.87 -1.50
C LEU A 136 0.16 -0.98 -0.06
N PHE A 137 -0.53 -0.33 0.89
CA PHE A 137 -0.20 -0.32 2.32
C PHE A 137 -1.35 -0.86 3.17
#